data_AF-A0A930EVI0-F1
#
_entry.id   AF-A0A930EVI0-F1
#
_cell.length_a   1.000
_cell.length_b   1.000
_cell.length_c   1.000
_cell.angle_alpha   90.00
_cell.angle_beta   90.00
_cell.angle_gamma   90.00
#
_symmetry.space_group_name_H-M   'P 1'
#
loop_
_entity.id
_entity.type
_entity.pdbx_description
1 polymer ?
#
loop_
_entity_poly.entity_id
_entity_poly.type
_entity_poly.pdbx_seq_one_letter_code
_entity_poly.pdbx_strand_id
1 'polypeptide(L)'
;MKDRNALLKSEKIDFNYLDILDEQMAKVEAHIIRERRKFIEVIQSVISKIYQELSGSQIQLEVAYKTFVNDTDELENKILEIHRESRQKDMEYHITKVGIHLDDLIFKMDDQNLIYFASQGQKRMVMLSFKLALLNYIKLMTKKQPVLLLDDVLSELDYSRQKKLLQMVQRDFQCIITTTEIPDFLKYADMMEFRIEGGKIFPLTGGK
;
A
#
# COMPACT_ATOMS: atom_id res chain seq x y z
N MET A 1 17.35 7.42 13.20
CA MET A 1 16.30 7.36 14.24
C MET A 1 16.68 6.53 15.47
N LYS A 2 17.17 5.28 15.34
CA LYS A 2 17.63 4.51 16.52
C LYS A 2 18.71 5.25 17.32
N ASP A 3 19.71 5.79 16.63
CA ASP A 3 20.82 6.51 17.27
C ASP A 3 20.35 7.82 17.92
N ARG A 4 19.43 8.55 17.27
CA ARG A 4 18.78 9.74 17.84
C ARG A 4 18.01 9.39 19.12
N ASN A 5 17.18 8.35 19.09
CA ASN A 5 16.45 7.90 20.28
C ASN A 5 17.38 7.39 21.39
N ALA A 6 18.52 6.78 21.05
CA ALA A 6 19.53 6.39 22.02
C ALA A 6 20.19 7.63 22.65
N LEU A 7 20.51 8.65 21.86
CA LEU A 7 21.05 9.92 22.34
C LEU A 7 20.06 10.65 23.25
N LEU A 8 18.78 10.70 22.89
CA LEU A 8 17.73 11.32 23.72
C LEU A 8 17.55 10.65 25.08
N LYS A 9 17.93 9.37 25.22
CA LYS A 9 17.91 8.59 26.47
C LYS A 9 19.14 8.81 27.35
N SER A 10 20.16 9.52 26.86
CA SER A 10 21.39 9.74 27.61
C SER A 10 21.21 10.79 28.70
N GLU A 11 21.90 10.63 29.83
CA GLU A 11 21.89 11.60 30.94
C GLU A 11 22.44 12.98 30.50
N LYS A 12 23.38 12.98 29.54
CA LYS A 12 23.96 14.17 28.96
C LYS A 12 23.89 14.09 27.45
N ILE A 13 23.03 14.92 26.87
CA ILE A 13 22.84 15.00 25.42
C ILE A 13 23.94 15.87 24.81
N ASP A 14 24.64 15.30 23.82
CA ASP A 14 25.54 16.05 22.94
C ASP A 14 24.73 16.74 21.84
N PHE A 15 24.57 18.06 21.96
CA PHE A 15 23.81 18.85 20.99
C PHE A 15 24.47 18.93 19.61
N ASN A 16 25.80 18.90 19.52
CA ASN A 16 26.48 18.89 18.22
C ASN A 16 26.22 17.58 17.48
N TYR A 17 26.23 16.45 18.21
CA TYR A 17 25.89 15.17 17.62
C TYR A 17 24.40 15.08 17.25
N LEU A 18 23.51 15.66 18.07
CA LEU A 18 22.09 15.77 17.75
C LEU A 18 21.84 16.60 16.48
N ASP A 19 22.57 17.69 16.27
CA ASP A 19 22.51 18.49 15.04
C ASP A 19 22.86 17.66 13.80
N ILE A 20 23.96 16.90 13.86
CA ILE A 20 24.39 16.02 12.75
C ILE A 20 23.31 14.96 12.46
N LEU A 21 22.74 14.36 13.49
CA LEU A 21 21.68 13.36 13.34
C LEU A 21 20.41 13.94 12.72
N ASP A 22 20.00 15.14 13.14
CA ASP A 22 18.82 15.82 12.59
C ASP A 22 19.01 16.17 11.11
N GLU A 23 20.19 16.66 10.71
CA GLU A 23 20.52 16.94 9.31
C GLU A 23 20.50 15.68 8.44
N GLN A 24 21.14 14.60 8.90
CA GLN A 24 21.12 13.32 8.19
C GLN A 24 19.71 12.74 8.07
N MET A 25 18.91 12.84 9.15
CA MET A 25 17.53 12.40 9.14
C MET A 25 16.70 13.21 8.16
N ALA A 26 16.77 14.54 8.19
CA ALA A 26 16.01 15.42 7.31
C ALA A 26 16.26 15.12 5.83
N LYS A 27 17.52 14.90 5.44
CA LYS A 27 17.89 14.53 4.07
C LYS A 27 17.25 13.23 3.61
N VAL A 28 17.31 12.18 4.44
CA VAL A 28 16.74 10.86 4.11
C VAL A 28 15.22 10.91 4.11
N GLU A 29 14.61 11.61 5.08
CA GLU A 29 13.17 11.78 5.17
C GLU A 29 12.60 12.53 3.97
N ALA A 30 13.26 13.61 3.53
CA ALA A 30 12.88 14.34 2.33
C ALA A 30 12.88 13.45 1.08
N HIS A 31 13.87 12.58 0.93
CA HIS A 31 13.90 11.62 -0.18
C HIS A 31 12.72 10.62 -0.11
N ILE A 32 12.48 10.03 1.06
CA ILE A 32 11.40 9.05 1.25
C ILE A 32 10.03 9.67 1.02
N ILE A 33 9.79 10.89 1.53
CA ILE A 33 8.54 11.63 1.32
C ILE A 33 8.27 11.86 -0.16
N ARG A 34 9.29 12.30 -0.93
CA ARG A 34 9.16 12.51 -2.38
C ARG A 34 8.78 11.21 -3.11
N GLU A 35 9.44 10.09 -2.79
CA GLU A 35 9.13 8.81 -3.42
C GLU A 35 7.75 8.27 -3.01
N ARG A 36 7.34 8.47 -1.76
CA ARG A 36 5.98 8.14 -1.29
C ARG A 36 4.90 8.97 -1.99
N ARG A 37 5.12 10.28 -2.20
CA ARG A 37 4.21 11.15 -2.96
C ARG A 37 4.04 10.64 -4.39
N LYS A 38 5.14 10.40 -5.12
CA LYS A 38 5.11 9.83 -6.47
C LYS A 38 4.38 8.49 -6.53
N PHE A 39 4.64 7.60 -5.58
CA PHE A 39 3.94 6.33 -5.48
C PHE A 39 2.43 6.52 -5.35
N ILE A 40 1.99 7.38 -4.44
CA ILE A 40 0.56 7.65 -4.22
C ILE A 40 -0.10 8.36 -5.40
N GLU A 41 0.59 9.24 -6.11
CA GLU A 41 0.08 9.83 -7.35
C GLU A 41 -0.22 8.77 -8.41
N VAL A 42 0.69 7.82 -8.61
CA VAL A 42 0.48 6.71 -9.55
C VAL A 42 -0.71 5.85 -9.12
N ILE A 43 -0.82 5.52 -7.83
CA ILE A 43 -1.96 4.75 -7.32
C ILE A 43 -3.27 5.51 -7.51
N GLN A 44 -3.32 6.79 -7.13
CA GLN A 44 -4.51 7.63 -7.24
C GLN A 44 -5.02 7.70 -8.68
N SER A 45 -4.11 7.71 -9.66
CA SER A 45 -4.47 7.79 -11.09
C SER A 45 -5.28 6.59 -11.59
N VAL A 46 -5.25 5.45 -10.90
CA VAL A 46 -5.91 4.21 -11.35
C VAL A 46 -6.91 3.63 -10.35
N ILE A 47 -6.75 3.88 -9.04
CA ILE A 47 -7.49 3.16 -7.99
C ILE A 47 -9.01 3.37 -8.07
N SER A 48 -9.46 4.60 -8.36
CA SER A 48 -10.90 4.90 -8.46
C SER A 48 -11.56 4.11 -9.59
N LYS A 49 -10.92 4.08 -10.77
CA LYS A 49 -11.40 3.30 -11.92
C LYS A 49 -11.45 1.81 -11.62
N ILE A 50 -10.39 1.26 -11.02
CA ILE A 50 -10.32 -0.16 -10.64
C ILE A 50 -11.47 -0.51 -9.69
N TYR A 51 -11.72 0.33 -8.68
CA TYR A 51 -12.79 0.10 -7.72
C TYR A 51 -14.18 0.16 -8.36
N GLN A 52 -14.43 1.12 -9.24
CA GLN A 52 -15.70 1.24 -9.97
C GLN A 52 -15.95 0.01 -10.84
N GLU A 53 -14.92 -0.47 -11.55
CA GLU A 53 -15.01 -1.67 -12.36
C GLU A 53 -15.36 -2.90 -11.50
N LEU A 54 -14.61 -3.12 -10.42
CA LEU A 54 -14.83 -4.24 -9.50
C LEU A 54 -16.19 -4.17 -8.79
N SER A 55 -16.53 -3.03 -8.19
CA SER A 55 -17.74 -2.88 -7.38
C SER A 55 -19.01 -2.71 -8.20
N GLY A 56 -18.90 -2.18 -9.43
CA GLY A 56 -20.03 -1.73 -10.24
C GLY A 56 -20.68 -0.43 -9.75
N SER A 57 -20.10 0.22 -8.75
CA SER A 57 -20.58 1.52 -8.25
C SER A 57 -19.92 2.68 -9.01
N GLN A 58 -20.42 3.90 -8.79
CA GLN A 58 -19.84 5.15 -9.31
C GLN A 58 -19.08 5.94 -8.23
N ILE A 59 -18.79 5.30 -7.10
CA ILE A 59 -18.10 5.92 -5.97
C ILE A 59 -16.70 6.33 -6.41
N GLN A 60 -16.28 7.52 -5.98
CA GLN A 60 -14.93 8.01 -6.19
C GLN A 60 -14.03 7.61 -5.02
N LEU A 61 -12.91 6.95 -5.33
CA LEU A 61 -11.86 6.69 -4.35
C LEU A 61 -10.75 7.74 -4.43
N GLU A 62 -10.36 8.22 -3.26
CA GLU A 62 -9.17 9.02 -3.05
C GLU A 62 -8.22 8.28 -2.10
N VAL A 63 -6.93 8.25 -2.43
CA VAL A 63 -5.85 7.84 -1.52
C VAL A 63 -4.87 9.01 -1.39
N ALA A 64 -4.69 9.47 -0.16
CA ALA A 64 -3.85 10.60 0.17
C ALA A 64 -2.72 10.16 1.11
N TYR A 65 -1.51 10.61 0.82
CA TYR A 65 -0.37 10.45 1.72
C TYR A 65 -0.38 11.56 2.76
N LYS A 66 -0.60 11.21 4.02
CA LYS A 66 -0.53 12.13 5.13
C LYS A 66 0.83 12.01 5.80
N THR A 67 1.56 13.11 5.82
CA THR A 67 2.84 13.24 6.53
C THR A 67 2.83 14.51 7.38
N PHE A 68 3.84 14.65 8.23
CA PHE A 68 3.99 15.77 9.18
C PHE A 68 4.44 17.09 8.53
N VAL A 69 4.74 17.07 7.23
CA VAL A 69 5.26 18.24 6.49
C VAL A 69 4.52 18.42 5.16
N ASN A 70 4.18 19.66 4.83
CA ASN A 70 3.55 19.99 3.55
C ASN A 70 4.52 19.81 2.38
N ASP A 71 3.99 19.80 1.16
CA ASP A 71 4.83 19.78 -0.03
C ASP A 71 5.44 21.15 -0.28
N THR A 72 6.74 21.19 -0.57
CA THR A 72 7.53 22.41 -0.75
C THR A 72 8.86 22.08 -1.41
N ASP A 73 9.40 23.02 -2.17
CA ASP A 73 10.71 22.89 -2.82
C ASP A 73 11.85 22.75 -1.79
N GLU A 74 11.68 23.35 -0.60
CA GLU A 74 12.65 23.34 0.50
C GLU A 74 12.36 22.24 1.55
N LEU A 75 11.87 21.08 1.10
CA LEU A 75 11.38 20.00 1.96
C LEU A 75 12.38 19.58 3.06
N GLU A 76 13.65 19.45 2.71
CA GLU A 76 14.72 19.05 3.65
C GLU A 76 14.91 20.09 4.77
N ASN A 77 14.99 21.38 4.41
CA ASN A 77 15.12 22.47 5.37
C ASN A 77 13.91 22.53 6.31
N LYS A 78 12.70 22.35 5.78
CA LYS A 78 11.48 22.36 6.58
C LYS A 78 11.42 21.19 7.56
N ILE A 79 11.84 20.00 7.13
CA ILE A 79 11.92 18.83 8.02
C ILE A 79 12.96 19.06 9.12
N LEU A 80 14.12 19.61 8.79
CA LEU A 80 15.16 19.94 9.77
C LEU A 80 14.66 20.94 10.82
N GLU A 81 13.96 21.99 10.39
CA GLU A 81 13.32 22.97 11.29
C GLU A 81 12.33 22.30 12.24
N ILE A 82 11.46 21.42 11.72
CA ILE A 82 10.49 20.68 12.54
C ILE A 82 11.18 19.78 13.58
N HIS A 83 12.27 19.09 13.21
CA HIS A 83 13.06 18.30 14.16
C HIS A 83 13.69 19.17 15.24
N ARG A 84 14.21 20.35 14.88
CA ARG A 84 14.76 21.32 15.83
C ARG A 84 13.71 21.86 16.80
N GLU A 85 12.52 22.21 16.30
CA GLU A 85 11.39 22.69 17.10
C GLU A 85 10.85 21.62 18.07
N SER A 86 10.92 20.35 17.68
CA SER A 86 10.42 19.23 18.51
C SER A 86 11.42 18.72 19.55
N ARG A 87 12.70 19.14 19.50
CA ARG A 87 13.77 18.65 20.40
C ARG A 87 13.41 18.65 21.87
N GLN A 88 12.89 19.75 22.39
CA GLN A 88 12.58 19.85 23.82
C GLN A 88 11.61 18.74 24.25
N LYS A 89 10.53 18.55 23.48
CA LYS A 89 9.57 17.47 23.74
C LYS A 89 10.20 16.11 23.53
N ASP A 90 10.98 15.93 22.47
CA ASP A 90 11.64 14.66 22.19
C ASP A 90 12.60 14.24 23.32
N MET A 91 13.28 15.19 23.96
CA MET A 91 14.12 14.98 25.14
C MET A 91 13.28 14.60 26.36
N GLU A 92 12.20 15.33 26.65
CA GLU A 92 11.30 15.03 27.77
C GLU A 92 10.72 13.60 27.68
N TYR A 93 10.37 13.16 26.47
CA TYR A 93 9.77 11.86 26.22
C TYR A 93 10.77 10.77 25.79
N HIS A 94 12.06 11.12 25.64
CA HIS A 94 13.14 10.23 25.22
C HIS A 94 12.85 9.47 23.90
N ILE A 95 12.14 10.10 22.97
CA ILE A 95 11.74 9.54 21.67
C ILE A 95 11.53 10.66 20.65
N THR A 96 11.92 10.44 19.39
CA THR A 96 11.53 11.29 18.25
C THR A 96 10.01 11.21 18.05
N LYS A 97 9.28 12.31 18.26
CA LYS A 97 7.81 12.37 18.12
C LYS A 97 7.30 12.78 16.75
N VAL A 98 8.17 13.25 15.87
CA VAL A 98 7.81 13.71 14.53
C VAL A 98 8.72 13.05 13.51
N GLY A 99 8.21 12.73 12.33
CA GLY A 99 9.01 12.08 11.29
C GLY A 99 8.20 11.07 10.49
N ILE A 100 8.82 10.55 9.44
CA ILE A 100 8.16 9.68 8.43
C ILE A 100 7.62 8.34 8.96
N HIS A 101 8.00 7.99 10.18
CA HIS A 101 7.58 6.77 10.87
C HIS A 101 6.13 6.86 11.40
N LEU A 102 5.56 8.07 11.44
CA LEU A 102 4.17 8.33 11.84
C LEU A 102 3.28 8.73 10.66
N ASP A 103 3.81 8.67 9.45
CA ASP A 103 3.02 8.94 8.25
C ASP A 103 1.96 7.87 8.03
N ASP A 104 0.90 8.22 7.28
CA ASP A 104 -0.24 7.36 7.05
C ASP A 104 -0.80 7.52 5.63
N LEU A 105 -1.58 6.52 5.18
CA LEU A 105 -2.36 6.56 3.95
C LEU A 105 -3.85 6.70 4.30
N ILE A 106 -4.44 7.81 3.88
CA ILE A 106 -5.85 8.08 4.10
C ILE A 106 -6.62 7.69 2.84
N PHE A 107 -7.57 6.78 2.99
CA PHE A 107 -8.52 6.45 1.96
C PHE A 107 -9.84 7.20 2.19
N LYS A 108 -10.39 7.78 1.14
CA LYS A 108 -11.74 8.38 1.15
C LYS A 108 -12.62 7.76 0.06
N MET A 109 -13.92 7.72 0.36
CA MET A 109 -15.00 7.32 -0.54
C MET A 109 -15.96 8.50 -0.61
N ASP A 110 -16.13 9.11 -1.79
CA ASP A 110 -16.97 10.30 -1.99
C ASP A 110 -16.69 11.38 -0.91
N ASP A 111 -15.41 11.74 -0.75
CA ASP A 111 -14.88 12.68 0.24
C ASP A 111 -15.00 12.28 1.72
N GLN A 112 -15.59 11.12 2.04
CA GLN A 112 -15.71 10.61 3.41
C GLN A 112 -14.59 9.63 3.75
N ASN A 113 -14.02 9.75 4.96
CA ASN A 113 -12.94 8.86 5.39
C ASN A 113 -13.43 7.41 5.51
N LEU A 114 -12.79 6.52 4.76
CA LEU A 114 -13.17 5.12 4.59
C LEU A 114 -13.26 4.35 5.92
N ILE A 115 -12.42 4.67 6.91
CA ILE A 115 -12.37 3.94 8.18
C ILE A 115 -13.71 3.99 8.91
N TYR A 116 -14.38 5.15 8.88
CA TYR A 116 -15.59 5.40 9.64
C TYR A 116 -16.87 5.05 8.87
N PHE A 117 -16.88 5.22 7.55
CA PHE A 117 -18.12 5.14 6.76
C PHE A 117 -18.27 3.86 5.94
N ALA A 118 -17.18 3.16 5.61
CA ALA A 118 -17.27 1.99 4.73
C ALA A 118 -17.69 0.72 5.50
N SER A 119 -18.62 -0.03 4.91
CA SER A 119 -18.94 -1.40 5.33
C SER A 119 -17.72 -2.32 5.21
N GLN A 120 -17.72 -3.45 5.90
CA GLN A 120 -16.62 -4.42 5.84
C GLN A 120 -16.37 -4.93 4.42
N GLY A 121 -17.44 -5.13 3.63
CA GLY A 121 -17.33 -5.50 2.22
C GLY A 121 -16.67 -4.41 1.38
N GLN A 122 -17.05 -3.14 1.58
CA GLN A 122 -16.41 -2.02 0.88
C GLN A 122 -14.92 -1.89 1.25
N LYS A 123 -14.56 -2.03 2.53
CA LYS A 123 -13.16 -2.01 2.97
C LYS A 123 -12.32 -3.06 2.25
N ARG A 124 -12.83 -4.29 2.12
CA ARG A 124 -12.17 -5.37 1.37
C ARG A 124 -12.02 -5.02 -0.12
N MET A 125 -13.07 -4.49 -0.74
CA MET A 125 -13.04 -4.07 -2.14
C MET A 125 -12.04 -2.94 -2.41
N VAL A 126 -11.92 -1.98 -1.50
CA VAL A 126 -10.91 -0.91 -1.62
C VAL A 126 -9.50 -1.48 -1.48
N MET A 127 -9.26 -2.38 -0.53
CA MET A 127 -7.96 -3.05 -0.41
C MET A 127 -7.61 -3.89 -1.63
N LEU A 128 -8.57 -4.62 -2.20
CA LEU A 128 -8.37 -5.34 -3.46
C LEU A 128 -8.03 -4.37 -4.60
N SER A 129 -8.74 -3.25 -4.70
CA SER A 129 -8.49 -2.21 -5.71
C SER A 129 -7.10 -1.60 -5.56
N PHE A 130 -6.66 -1.34 -4.33
CA PHE A 130 -5.32 -0.89 -4.03
C PHE A 130 -4.27 -1.91 -4.46
N LYS A 131 -4.45 -3.21 -4.14
CA LYS A 131 -3.54 -4.28 -4.58
C LYS A 131 -3.43 -4.38 -6.11
N LEU A 132 -4.54 -4.23 -6.83
CA LEU A 132 -4.52 -4.21 -8.29
C LEU A 132 -3.85 -2.94 -8.84
N ALA A 133 -4.01 -1.79 -8.18
CA ALA A 133 -3.27 -0.58 -8.51
C ALA A 133 -1.74 -0.78 -8.33
N LEU A 134 -1.31 -1.53 -7.31
CA LEU A 134 0.10 -1.90 -7.13
C LEU A 134 0.66 -2.70 -8.31
N LEU A 135 -0.14 -3.59 -8.94
CA LEU A 135 0.33 -4.34 -10.12
C LEU A 135 0.69 -3.40 -11.27
N ASN A 136 -0.11 -2.35 -11.47
CA ASN A 136 0.15 -1.31 -12.45
C ASN A 136 1.42 -0.53 -12.11
N TYR A 137 1.60 -0.15 -10.84
CA TYR A 137 2.81 0.50 -10.36
C TYR A 137 4.07 -0.37 -10.57
N ILE A 138 4.03 -1.66 -10.20
CA ILE A 138 5.15 -2.60 -10.38
C ILE A 138 5.49 -2.75 -11.86
N LYS A 139 4.49 -2.91 -12.74
CA LYS A 139 4.68 -2.97 -14.20
C LYS A 139 5.32 -1.69 -14.73
N LEU A 140 4.89 -0.52 -14.24
CA LEU A 140 5.44 0.78 -14.64
C LEU A 140 6.92 0.93 -14.24
N MET A 141 7.27 0.56 -13.01
CA MET A 141 8.61 0.71 -12.45
C MET A 141 9.61 -0.32 -12.98
N THR A 142 9.19 -1.57 -13.10
CA THR A 142 10.08 -2.68 -13.48
C THR A 142 10.10 -3.00 -14.98
N LYS A 143 9.11 -2.48 -15.73
CA LYS A 143 8.81 -2.84 -17.12
C LYS A 143 8.56 -4.35 -17.32
N LYS A 144 8.22 -5.08 -16.26
CA LYS A 144 7.91 -6.51 -16.27
C LYS A 144 6.49 -6.75 -15.78
N GLN A 145 5.84 -7.79 -16.31
CA GLN A 145 4.55 -8.24 -15.78
C GLN A 145 4.79 -9.06 -14.50
N PRO A 146 4.22 -8.66 -13.34
CA PRO A 146 4.26 -9.48 -12.14
C PRO A 146 3.37 -10.72 -12.26
N VAL A 147 3.72 -11.78 -11.53
CA VAL A 147 2.83 -12.91 -11.26
C VAL A 147 1.91 -12.53 -10.10
N LEU A 148 0.60 -12.67 -10.30
CA LEU A 148 -0.41 -12.39 -9.28
C LEU A 148 -0.76 -13.67 -8.52
N LEU A 149 -0.68 -13.60 -7.19
CA LEU A 149 -1.12 -14.66 -6.29
C LEU A 149 -2.41 -14.21 -5.60
N LEU A 150 -3.51 -14.94 -5.80
CA LEU A 150 -4.79 -14.71 -5.15
C LEU A 150 -5.05 -15.85 -4.16
N ASP A 151 -4.82 -15.57 -2.87
CA ASP A 151 -5.00 -16.54 -1.81
C ASP A 151 -6.40 -16.42 -1.19
N ASP A 152 -7.28 -17.37 -1.49
CA ASP A 152 -8.68 -17.47 -1.04
C ASP A 152 -9.53 -16.18 -1.23
N VAL A 153 -9.08 -15.26 -2.10
CA VAL A 153 -9.77 -13.98 -2.32
C VAL A 153 -11.14 -14.18 -2.97
N LEU A 154 -11.32 -15.27 -3.73
CA LEU A 154 -12.58 -15.52 -4.43
C LEU A 154 -13.73 -15.84 -3.47
N SER A 155 -13.48 -16.58 -2.38
CA SER A 155 -14.54 -16.98 -1.43
C SER A 155 -15.14 -15.79 -0.67
N GLU A 156 -14.42 -14.66 -0.62
CA GLU A 156 -14.89 -13.41 -0.02
C GLU A 156 -15.72 -12.53 -0.95
N LEU A 157 -15.83 -12.89 -2.23
CA LEU A 157 -16.49 -12.10 -3.25
C LEU A 157 -17.75 -12.79 -3.76
N ASP A 158 -18.78 -12.00 -4.05
CA ASP A 158 -19.91 -12.49 -4.81
C ASP A 158 -19.50 -12.87 -6.25
N TYR A 159 -20.31 -13.70 -6.89
CA TYR A 159 -20.05 -14.25 -8.23
C TYR A 159 -19.78 -13.17 -9.30
N SER A 160 -20.50 -12.03 -9.23
CA SER A 160 -20.32 -10.92 -10.16
C SER A 160 -18.94 -10.28 -10.01
N ARG A 161 -18.52 -10.05 -8.76
CA ARG A 161 -17.20 -9.49 -8.43
C ARG A 161 -16.05 -10.44 -8.74
N GLN A 162 -16.21 -11.74 -8.47
CA GLN A 162 -15.22 -12.75 -8.86
C GLN A 162 -14.94 -12.69 -10.37
N LYS A 163 -16.01 -12.68 -11.18
CA LYS A 163 -15.90 -12.61 -12.64
C LYS A 163 -15.17 -11.34 -13.10
N LYS A 164 -15.52 -10.18 -12.54
CA LYS A 164 -14.87 -8.90 -12.86
C LYS A 164 -13.39 -8.89 -12.49
N LEU A 165 -13.04 -9.34 -11.29
CA LEU A 165 -11.65 -9.48 -10.86
C LEU A 165 -10.85 -10.30 -11.86
N LEU A 166 -11.37 -11.47 -12.24
CA LEU A 166 -10.68 -12.40 -13.12
C LEU A 166 -10.54 -11.86 -14.54
N GLN A 167 -11.56 -11.19 -15.07
CA GLN A 167 -11.49 -10.49 -16.35
C GLN A 167 -10.41 -9.40 -16.38
N MET A 168 -10.26 -8.65 -15.27
CA MET A 168 -9.24 -7.60 -15.16
C MET A 168 -7.82 -8.18 -15.13
N VAL A 169 -7.61 -9.29 -14.41
CA VAL A 169 -6.24 -9.80 -14.17
C VAL A 169 -5.77 -10.77 -15.26
N GLN A 170 -6.64 -11.60 -15.83
CA GLN A 170 -6.27 -12.59 -16.86
C GLN A 170 -5.76 -11.93 -18.15
N ARG A 171 -6.19 -10.70 -18.44
CA ARG A 171 -5.77 -9.98 -19.65
C ARG A 171 -4.29 -9.57 -19.59
N ASP A 172 -3.80 -9.23 -18.41
CA ASP A 172 -2.54 -8.48 -18.25
C ASP A 172 -1.49 -9.21 -17.40
N PHE A 173 -1.86 -10.28 -16.67
CA PHE A 173 -0.98 -10.93 -15.70
C PHE A 173 -1.17 -12.46 -15.66
N GLN A 174 -0.06 -13.17 -15.44
CA GLN A 174 -0.13 -14.58 -15.04
C GLN A 174 -0.66 -14.65 -13.60
N CYS A 175 -1.68 -15.47 -13.36
CA CYS A 175 -2.36 -15.57 -12.07
C CYS A 175 -2.30 -16.99 -11.51
N ILE A 176 -2.03 -17.11 -10.21
CA ILE A 176 -2.19 -18.34 -9.43
C ILE A 176 -3.26 -18.07 -8.38
N ILE A 177 -4.26 -18.94 -8.30
CA ILE A 177 -5.44 -18.76 -7.46
C ILE A 177 -5.58 -19.98 -6.56
N THR A 178 -5.74 -19.76 -5.25
CA THR A 178 -6.17 -20.80 -4.31
C THR A 178 -7.66 -20.63 -4.05
N THR A 179 -8.38 -21.74 -4.02
CA THR A 179 -9.80 -21.77 -3.67
C THR A 179 -10.21 -23.18 -3.26
N THR A 180 -11.24 -23.29 -2.42
CA THR A 180 -11.85 -24.57 -2.06
C THR A 180 -12.79 -25.09 -3.13
N GLU A 181 -13.36 -24.19 -3.95
CA GLU A 181 -14.31 -24.54 -5.01
C GLU A 181 -14.01 -23.71 -6.26
N ILE A 182 -13.85 -24.38 -7.40
CA ILE A 182 -13.62 -23.69 -8.68
C ILE A 182 -14.95 -23.11 -9.15
N PRO A 183 -15.09 -21.77 -9.28
CA PRO A 183 -16.31 -21.15 -9.79
C PRO A 183 -16.65 -21.66 -11.20
N ASP A 184 -17.94 -21.84 -11.49
CA ASP A 184 -18.39 -22.45 -12.75
C ASP A 184 -17.87 -21.74 -14.01
N PHE A 185 -17.74 -20.41 -13.97
CA PHE A 185 -17.24 -19.64 -15.10
C PHE A 185 -15.74 -19.84 -15.36
N LEU A 186 -14.97 -20.34 -14.38
CA LEU A 186 -13.57 -20.68 -14.57
C LEU A 186 -13.37 -22.08 -15.17
N LYS A 187 -14.35 -22.99 -15.08
CA LYS A 187 -14.25 -24.36 -15.64
C LYS A 187 -13.99 -24.40 -17.15
N TYR A 188 -14.29 -23.30 -17.85
CA TYR A 188 -14.07 -23.15 -19.30
C TYR A 188 -12.93 -22.19 -19.64
N ALA A 189 -12.23 -21.65 -18.64
CA ALA A 189 -11.07 -20.80 -18.85
C ALA A 189 -9.87 -21.67 -19.27
N ASP A 190 -8.96 -21.08 -20.05
CA ASP A 190 -7.68 -21.69 -20.35
C ASP A 190 -6.79 -21.63 -19.10
N MET A 191 -6.87 -22.66 -18.24
CA MET A 191 -6.17 -22.73 -16.97
C MET A 191 -5.68 -24.13 -16.64
N MET A 192 -4.60 -24.18 -15.86
CA MET A 192 -4.12 -25.43 -15.25
C MET A 192 -4.73 -25.59 -13.87
N GLU A 193 -5.33 -26.75 -13.62
CA GLU A 193 -5.97 -27.07 -12.35
C GLU A 193 -5.09 -28.03 -11.55
N PHE A 194 -4.92 -27.71 -10.27
CA PHE A 194 -4.15 -28.51 -9.34
C PHE A 194 -4.96 -28.77 -8.07
N ARG A 195 -5.00 -30.03 -7.63
CA ARG A 195 -5.51 -30.43 -6.32
C ARG A 195 -4.37 -30.50 -5.33
N ILE A 196 -4.55 -29.92 -4.16
CA ILE A 196 -3.59 -30.03 -3.04
C ILE A 196 -4.20 -30.93 -1.97
N GLU A 197 -3.51 -32.01 -1.64
CA GLU A 197 -3.97 -32.98 -0.63
C GLU A 197 -2.77 -33.57 0.12
N GLY A 198 -2.80 -33.54 1.46
CA GLY A 198 -1.71 -34.07 2.29
C GLY A 198 -0.35 -33.39 2.03
N GLY A 199 -0.34 -32.11 1.66
CA GLY A 199 0.89 -31.35 1.32
C GLY A 199 1.49 -31.71 -0.05
N LYS A 200 0.78 -32.48 -0.89
CA LYS A 200 1.20 -32.84 -2.25
C LYS A 200 0.30 -32.17 -3.28
N ILE A 201 0.86 -31.86 -4.45
CA ILE A 201 0.18 -31.20 -5.57
C ILE A 201 -0.07 -32.24 -6.67
N PHE A 202 -1.32 -32.34 -7.13
CA PHE A 202 -1.75 -33.27 -8.16
C PHE A 202 -2.41 -32.49 -9.32
N PRO A 203 -1.93 -32.60 -10.57
CA PRO A 203 -2.59 -31.97 -11.71
C PRO A 203 -3.94 -32.64 -11.98
N LEU A 204 -5.01 -31.84 -12.16
CA LEU A 204 -6.36 -32.32 -12.49
C LEU A 204 -6.67 -32.21 -13.98
N THR A 205 -6.18 -31.16 -14.65
CA THR A 205 -6.23 -31.03 -16.10
C THR A 205 -4.89 -31.45 -16.71
N GLY A 206 -4.93 -32.42 -17.63
CA GLY A 206 -3.80 -32.70 -18.51
C GLY A 206 -3.65 -31.54 -19.48
N GLY A 207 -2.50 -30.87 -19.48
CA GLY A 207 -2.20 -29.83 -20.45
C GLY A 207 -2.51 -30.31 -21.86
N LYS A 208 -3.18 -29.48 -22.65
CA LYS A 208 -3.07 -29.60 -24.10
C LYS A 208 -1.68 -29.15 -24.53
#